data_AF-A0A523J0H9-F1
#
_entry.id   AF-A0A523J0H9-F1
#
_cell.length_a   1.000
_cell.length_b   1.000
_cell.length_c   1.000
_cell.angle_alpha   90.00
_cell.angle_beta   90.00
_cell.angle_gamma   90.00
#
_symmetry.space_group_name_H-M   'P 1'
#
loop_
_entity.id
_entity.type
_entity.pdbx_description
1 polymer ?
#
loop_
_entity_poly.entity_id
_entity_poly.type
_entity_poly.pdbx_seq_one_letter_code
_entity_poly.pdbx_strand_id
1 'polypeptide(L)'
;MISEQLKELIRPAILVQKLIWFVIVGSIIFYIGFVYIFIGGNKSLTSSIGSNLELLIYILTGAFLLGSILYYRYSLSDSRLKHFLSRDVDLEFLAKDPRTTKIDTGKLAKLNSLSVLEARIYSLMFELQKITILSLILNELIVIFGSAIAFMNEDVSKILPFGIVSLVLSFWMFPRAQSIIKRAEQLISTNE
;
A
#
# COMPACT_ATOMS: atom_id res chain seq x y z
N MET A 1 -21.16 -2.71 -15.85
CA MET A 1 -21.78 -3.49 -14.76
C MET A 1 -21.03 -4.79 -14.67
N ILE A 2 -20.27 -4.98 -13.60
CA ILE A 2 -19.39 -6.14 -13.42
C ILE A 2 -20.19 -7.41 -13.16
N SER A 3 -19.85 -8.50 -13.85
CA SER A 3 -20.43 -9.82 -13.64
C SER A 3 -20.23 -10.33 -12.21
N GLU A 4 -21.16 -11.14 -11.73
CA GLU A 4 -21.01 -11.80 -10.42
C GLU A 4 -19.76 -12.70 -10.38
N GLN A 5 -19.39 -13.29 -11.52
CA GLN A 5 -18.17 -14.09 -11.66
C GLN A 5 -16.91 -13.28 -11.34
N LEU A 6 -16.79 -12.07 -11.92
CA LEU A 6 -15.65 -11.20 -11.61
C LEU A 6 -15.68 -10.75 -10.14
N LYS A 7 -16.85 -10.43 -9.58
CA LYS A 7 -16.97 -10.06 -8.15
C LYS A 7 -16.46 -11.17 -7.23
N GLU A 8 -16.81 -12.41 -7.50
CA GLU A 8 -16.33 -13.57 -6.75
C GLU A 8 -14.81 -13.73 -6.87
N LEU A 9 -14.25 -13.52 -8.07
CA LEU A 9 -12.81 -13.62 -8.31
C LEU A 9 -11.98 -12.52 -7.62
N ILE A 10 -12.49 -11.28 -7.56
CA ILE A 10 -11.76 -10.16 -6.94
C ILE A 10 -11.97 -10.07 -5.42
N ARG A 11 -13.03 -10.66 -4.88
CA ARG A 11 -13.37 -10.56 -3.44
C ARG A 11 -12.22 -11.01 -2.54
N PRO A 12 -11.54 -12.16 -2.78
CA PRO A 12 -10.38 -12.55 -1.99
C PRO A 12 -9.25 -11.52 -2.05
N ALA A 13 -8.96 -10.96 -3.24
CA ALA A 13 -7.91 -9.96 -3.41
C ALA A 13 -8.21 -8.68 -2.61
N ILE A 14 -9.45 -8.19 -2.65
CA ILE A 14 -9.89 -7.03 -1.86
C ILE A 14 -9.76 -7.30 -0.36
N LEU A 15 -10.15 -8.50 0.10
CA LEU A 15 -10.04 -8.89 1.50
C LEU A 15 -8.58 -8.95 1.95
N VAL A 16 -7.70 -9.57 1.16
CA VAL A 16 -6.25 -9.62 1.43
C VAL A 16 -5.65 -8.22 1.49
N GLN A 17 -6.01 -7.35 0.55
CA GLN A 17 -5.53 -5.97 0.52
C GLN A 17 -5.93 -5.19 1.78
N LYS A 18 -7.18 -5.33 2.24
CA LYS A 18 -7.65 -4.73 3.50
C LYS A 18 -6.94 -5.34 4.71
N LEU A 19 -6.76 -6.66 4.74
CA LEU A 19 -6.08 -7.34 5.83
C LEU A 19 -4.63 -6.85 5.97
N ILE A 20 -3.89 -6.77 4.86
CA ILE A 20 -2.53 -6.23 4.82
C ILE A 20 -2.51 -4.81 5.40
N TRP A 21 -3.45 -3.96 4.97
CA TRP A 21 -3.57 -2.61 5.47
C TRP A 21 -3.83 -2.58 6.98
N PHE A 22 -4.76 -3.39 7.49
CA PHE A 22 -5.05 -3.46 8.93
C PHE A 22 -3.86 -3.97 9.74
N VAL A 23 -3.12 -4.96 9.23
CA VAL A 23 -1.94 -5.52 9.91
C VAL A 23 -0.85 -4.47 10.01
N ILE A 24 -0.54 -3.73 8.94
CA ILE A 24 0.52 -2.72 8.94
C ILE A 24 0.12 -1.50 9.77
N VAL A 25 -1.12 -1.00 9.63
CA VAL A 25 -1.57 0.12 10.47
C VAL A 25 -1.64 -0.29 11.93
N GLY A 26 -2.11 -1.51 12.21
CA GLY A 26 -2.12 -2.08 13.55
C GLY A 26 -0.73 -2.25 14.14
N SER A 27 0.27 -2.66 13.35
CA SER A 27 1.66 -2.77 13.81
C SER A 27 2.25 -1.41 14.14
N ILE A 28 1.96 -0.37 13.36
CA ILE A 28 2.37 1.02 13.67
C ILE A 28 1.78 1.48 15.01
N ILE A 29 0.47 1.31 15.20
CA ILE A 29 -0.22 1.70 16.45
C ILE A 29 0.35 0.92 17.64
N PHE A 30 0.48 -0.40 17.50
CA PHE A 30 1.03 -1.26 18.54
C PHE A 30 2.45 -0.85 18.89
N TYR A 31 3.30 -0.60 17.89
CA TYR A 31 4.69 -0.24 18.08
C TYR A 31 4.83 1.11 18.80
N ILE A 32 4.13 2.15 18.34
CA ILE A 32 4.14 3.47 19.00
C ILE A 32 3.63 3.34 20.44
N GLY A 33 2.52 2.63 20.66
CA GLY A 33 1.96 2.40 21.99
C GLY A 33 2.90 1.65 22.91
N PHE A 34 3.52 0.58 22.41
CA PHE A 34 4.50 -0.22 23.14
C PHE A 34 5.72 0.63 23.55
N VAL A 35 6.32 1.33 22.59
CA VAL A 35 7.48 2.19 22.84
C VAL A 35 7.15 3.29 23.85
N TYR A 36 5.99 3.95 23.70
CA TYR A 36 5.57 5.01 24.61
C TYR A 36 5.32 4.52 26.04
N ILE A 37 4.62 3.39 26.20
CA ILE A 37 4.26 2.84 27.52
C ILE A 37 5.47 2.25 28.26
N PHE A 38 6.29 1.45 27.56
CA PHE A 38 7.34 0.65 28.21
C PHE A 38 8.70 1.36 28.28
N ILE A 39 9.02 2.24 27.32
CA ILE A 39 10.33 2.91 27.26
C ILE A 39 10.22 4.35 27.77
N GLY A 40 9.11 5.05 27.47
CA GLY A 40 8.90 6.45 27.87
C GLY A 40 8.80 6.69 29.39
N GLY A 41 8.65 5.64 30.20
CA GLY A 41 8.61 5.72 31.66
C GLY A 41 9.97 5.93 32.35
N ASN A 42 11.09 5.68 31.66
CA ASN A 42 12.43 5.78 32.24
C ASN A 42 13.17 7.02 31.70
N LYS A 43 13.62 7.86 32.64
CA LYS A 43 14.16 9.22 32.47
C LYS A 43 15.22 9.39 31.38
N SER A 44 15.17 10.56 30.73
CA SER A 44 16.12 11.10 29.76
C SER A 44 17.55 11.20 30.31
N LEU A 45 18.50 10.54 29.66
CA LEU A 45 19.91 10.86 29.73
C LEU A 45 20.25 11.62 28.44
N THR A 46 20.47 12.92 28.55
CA THR A 46 20.73 13.77 27.39
C THR A 46 22.17 13.58 26.92
N SER A 47 22.38 12.66 25.99
CA SER A 47 23.60 12.61 25.16
C SER A 47 23.21 12.87 23.70
N SER A 48 23.35 14.13 23.26
CA SER A 48 23.04 14.55 21.89
C SER A 48 24.09 14.01 20.91
N ILE A 49 23.81 12.89 20.25
CA ILE A 49 24.64 12.39 19.16
C ILE A 49 24.35 13.18 17.87
N GLY A 50 25.31 14.02 17.46
CA GLY A 50 25.59 14.50 16.09
C GLY A 50 24.43 15.05 15.24
N SER A 51 24.30 16.39 15.20
CA SER A 51 23.30 17.15 14.42
C SER A 51 23.18 16.75 12.92
N ASN A 52 24.26 16.30 12.29
CA ASN A 52 24.27 15.97 10.86
C ASN A 52 23.49 14.68 10.54
N LEU A 53 23.55 13.67 11.41
CA LEU A 53 22.84 12.41 11.20
C LEU A 53 21.34 12.59 11.44
N GLU A 54 20.97 13.36 12.47
CA GLU A 54 19.58 13.75 12.73
C GLU A 54 18.99 14.53 11.55
N LEU A 55 19.72 15.53 11.02
CA LEU A 55 19.29 16.26 9.82
C LEU A 55 19.08 15.34 8.62
N LEU A 56 19.99 14.38 8.39
CA LEU A 56 19.85 13.40 7.31
C LEU A 56 18.57 12.56 7.48
N ILE A 57 18.27 12.11 8.70
CA ILE A 57 17.06 11.33 8.97
C ILE A 57 15.79 12.16 8.71
N TYR A 58 15.76 13.44 9.08
CA TYR A 58 14.63 14.33 8.75
C TYR A 58 14.48 14.52 7.23
N ILE A 59 15.58 14.72 6.50
CA ILE A 59 15.57 14.85 5.03
C ILE A 59 15.02 13.58 4.39
N LEU A 60 15.51 12.41 4.81
CA LEU A 60 15.01 11.13 4.33
C LEU A 60 13.52 10.98 4.65
N THR A 61 13.10 11.27 5.88
CA THR A 61 11.69 11.23 6.27
C THR A 61 10.82 12.09 5.36
N GLY A 62 11.25 13.33 5.08
CA GLY A 62 10.56 14.22 4.15
C GLY A 62 10.50 13.66 2.72
N ALA A 63 11.59 13.05 2.24
CA ALA A 63 11.64 12.41 0.94
C ALA A 63 10.70 11.19 0.85
N PHE A 64 10.62 10.37 1.90
CA PHE A 64 9.71 9.22 1.96
C PHE A 64 8.24 9.64 2.09
N LEU A 65 7.94 10.69 2.85
CA LEU A 65 6.62 11.31 2.92
C LEU A 65 6.15 11.77 1.53
N LEU A 66 6.96 12.61 0.86
CA LEU A 66 6.65 13.11 -0.47
C LEU A 66 6.59 11.98 -1.49
N GLY A 67 7.56 11.06 -1.43
CA GLY A 67 7.64 9.88 -2.29
C GLY A 67 6.39 9.01 -2.18
N SER A 68 5.89 8.75 -0.98
CA SER A 68 4.67 7.99 -0.75
C SER A 68 3.45 8.66 -1.38
N ILE A 69 3.27 9.97 -1.15
CA ILE A 69 2.16 10.75 -1.70
C ILE A 69 2.23 10.77 -3.23
N LEU A 70 3.38 11.14 -3.79
CA LEU A 70 3.56 11.25 -5.24
C LEU A 70 3.40 9.89 -5.92
N TYR A 71 3.99 8.84 -5.36
CA TYR A 71 3.85 7.48 -5.86
C TYR A 71 2.38 7.04 -5.86
N TYR A 72 1.65 7.22 -4.76
CA TYR A 72 0.25 6.84 -4.66
C TYR A 72 -0.62 7.60 -5.67
N ARG A 73 -0.47 8.94 -5.75
CA ARG A 73 -1.24 9.78 -6.68
C ARG A 73 -0.93 9.47 -8.14
N TYR A 74 0.36 9.32 -8.48
CA TYR A 74 0.78 8.96 -9.83
C TYR A 74 0.27 7.57 -10.22
N SER A 75 0.36 6.61 -9.29
CA SER A 75 -0.06 5.23 -9.53
C SER A 75 -1.57 5.08 -9.75
N LEU A 76 -2.37 5.98 -9.16
CA LEU A 76 -3.84 6.02 -9.30
C LEU A 76 -4.36 7.13 -10.23
N SER A 77 -3.48 7.71 -11.05
CA SER A 77 -3.86 8.72 -12.05
C SER A 77 -4.68 8.12 -13.20
N ASP A 78 -5.57 8.92 -13.79
CA ASP A 78 -6.37 8.48 -14.94
C ASP A 78 -5.50 8.03 -16.12
N SER A 79 -4.42 8.78 -16.40
CA SER A 79 -3.51 8.46 -17.49
C SER A 79 -2.88 7.08 -17.32
N ARG A 80 -2.44 6.75 -16.10
CA ARG A 80 -1.85 5.43 -15.82
C ARG A 80 -2.89 4.32 -15.80
N LEU A 81 -4.09 4.60 -15.28
CA LEU A 81 -5.20 3.65 -15.30
C LEU A 81 -5.63 3.34 -16.74
N LYS A 82 -5.79 4.35 -17.59
CA LYS A 82 -6.06 4.19 -19.03
C LYS A 82 -4.96 3.37 -19.72
N HIS A 83 -3.69 3.71 -19.49
CA HIS A 83 -2.56 2.97 -20.05
C HIS A 83 -2.49 1.52 -19.58
N PHE A 84 -2.89 1.24 -18.34
CA PHE A 84 -2.95 -0.12 -17.84
C PHE A 84 -4.10 -0.91 -18.48
N LEU A 85 -5.27 -0.29 -18.60
CA LEU A 85 -6.46 -0.91 -19.21
C LEU A 85 -6.35 -1.09 -20.72
N SER A 86 -5.43 -0.39 -21.39
CA SER A 86 -5.16 -0.62 -22.82
C SER A 86 -4.20 -1.78 -23.08
N ARG A 87 -3.56 -2.34 -22.04
CA ARG A 87 -2.66 -3.50 -22.22
C ARG A 87 -3.44 -4.79 -22.36
N ASP A 88 -2.91 -5.68 -23.18
CA ASP A 88 -3.41 -7.04 -23.28
C ASP A 88 -3.08 -7.83 -22.02
N VAL A 89 -3.99 -8.72 -21.66
CA VAL A 89 -3.92 -9.49 -20.42
C VAL A 89 -3.57 -10.91 -20.76
N ASP A 90 -2.44 -11.37 -20.26
CA ASP A 90 -2.06 -12.78 -20.32
C ASP A 90 -2.82 -13.57 -19.24
N LEU A 91 -3.87 -14.27 -19.68
CA LEU A 91 -4.73 -15.08 -18.81
C LEU A 91 -4.00 -16.30 -18.24
N GLU A 92 -3.05 -16.88 -18.98
CA GLU A 92 -2.27 -18.02 -18.51
C GLU A 92 -1.34 -17.60 -17.38
N PHE A 93 -0.71 -16.43 -17.52
CA PHE A 93 0.10 -15.85 -16.45
C PHE A 93 -0.73 -15.62 -15.17
N LEU A 94 -1.96 -15.12 -15.30
CA LEU A 94 -2.86 -14.89 -14.17
C LEU A 94 -3.39 -16.18 -13.54
N ALA A 95 -3.51 -17.25 -14.31
CA ALA A 95 -3.92 -18.57 -13.83
C ALA A 95 -2.77 -19.37 -13.18
N LYS A 96 -1.53 -18.92 -13.34
CA LYS A 96 -0.34 -19.60 -12.79
C LYS A 96 -0.27 -19.45 -11.27
N ASP A 97 -0.03 -20.56 -10.58
CA ASP A 97 0.28 -20.54 -9.15
C ASP A 97 1.72 -20.01 -8.94
N PRO A 98 1.92 -18.94 -8.16
CA PRO A 98 3.25 -18.38 -7.91
C PRO A 98 4.19 -19.33 -7.16
N ARG A 99 3.69 -20.34 -6.45
CA ARG A 99 4.53 -21.30 -5.70
C ARG A 99 4.94 -22.50 -6.54
N THR A 100 4.00 -23.07 -7.28
CA THR A 100 4.23 -24.31 -8.03
C THR A 100 4.55 -24.08 -9.50
N THR A 101 4.37 -22.85 -10.00
CA THR A 101 4.50 -22.46 -11.41
C THR A 101 3.59 -23.25 -12.36
N LYS A 102 2.66 -24.04 -11.83
CA LYS A 102 1.66 -24.77 -12.61
C LYS A 102 0.46 -23.87 -12.89
N ILE A 103 -0.15 -24.07 -14.05
CA ILE A 103 -1.39 -23.40 -14.42
C ILE A 103 -2.54 -24.08 -13.67
N ASP A 104 -3.31 -23.30 -12.91
CA ASP A 104 -4.57 -23.75 -12.32
C ASP A 104 -5.64 -23.76 -13.42
N THR A 105 -5.98 -24.96 -13.90
CA THR A 105 -6.96 -25.16 -14.98
C THR A 105 -8.36 -24.69 -14.60
N GLY A 106 -8.74 -24.79 -13.32
CA GLY A 106 -10.04 -24.31 -12.83
C GLY A 106 -10.11 -22.79 -12.81
N LYS A 107 -9.01 -22.14 -12.40
CA LYS A 107 -8.89 -20.68 -12.46
C LYS A 107 -8.84 -20.17 -13.90
N LEU A 108 -8.08 -20.83 -14.77
CA LEU A 108 -7.98 -20.47 -16.19
C LEU A 108 -9.35 -20.56 -16.89
N ALA A 109 -10.13 -21.60 -16.63
CA ALA A 109 -11.48 -21.74 -17.20
C ALA A 109 -12.40 -20.58 -16.80
N LYS A 110 -12.34 -20.14 -15.53
CA LYS A 110 -13.08 -18.97 -15.05
C LYS A 110 -12.57 -17.65 -15.64
N LEU A 111 -11.27 -17.53 -15.88
CA LEU A 111 -10.69 -16.34 -16.50
C LEU A 111 -11.05 -16.24 -17.99
N ASN A 112 -11.10 -17.37 -18.70
CA ASN A 112 -11.50 -17.44 -20.10
C ASN A 112 -13.00 -17.15 -20.31
N SER A 113 -13.84 -17.28 -19.29
CA SER A 113 -15.26 -16.90 -19.38
C SER A 113 -15.51 -15.41 -19.16
N LEU A 114 -14.50 -14.65 -18.73
CA LEU A 114 -14.62 -13.21 -18.54
C LEU A 114 -14.53 -12.48 -19.87
N SER A 115 -15.21 -11.33 -19.95
CA SER A 115 -14.95 -10.40 -21.06
C SER A 115 -13.54 -9.85 -20.97
N VAL A 116 -13.00 -9.35 -22.09
CA VAL A 116 -11.66 -8.72 -22.15
C VAL A 116 -11.54 -7.59 -21.11
N LEU A 117 -12.62 -6.82 -20.93
CA LEU A 117 -12.70 -5.76 -19.94
C LEU A 117 -12.60 -6.30 -18.51
N GLU A 118 -13.33 -7.38 -18.20
CA GLU A 118 -13.31 -7.98 -16.88
C GLU A 118 -11.97 -8.63 -16.55
N ALA A 119 -11.30 -9.23 -17.53
CA ALA A 119 -9.93 -9.72 -17.39
C ALA A 119 -8.95 -8.58 -17.07
N ARG A 120 -9.09 -7.42 -17.71
CA ARG A 120 -8.29 -6.21 -17.43
C ARG A 120 -8.53 -5.67 -16.03
N ILE A 121 -9.78 -5.62 -15.57
CA ILE A 121 -10.13 -5.24 -14.20
C ILE A 121 -9.57 -6.25 -13.19
N TYR A 122 -9.63 -7.56 -13.49
CA TYR A 122 -9.05 -8.59 -12.64
C TYR A 122 -7.53 -8.41 -12.51
N SER A 123 -6.83 -8.16 -13.63
CA SER A 123 -5.39 -7.87 -13.63
C SER A 123 -5.05 -6.61 -12.81
N LEU A 124 -5.88 -5.57 -12.91
CA LEU A 124 -5.72 -4.31 -12.17
C LEU A 124 -5.70 -4.54 -10.65
N MET A 125 -6.44 -5.53 -10.14
CA MET A 125 -6.45 -5.83 -8.70
C MET A 125 -5.07 -6.19 -8.16
N PHE A 126 -4.26 -6.91 -8.93
CA PHE A 126 -2.89 -7.25 -8.53
C PHE A 126 -2.00 -6.01 -8.48
N GLU A 127 -2.15 -5.09 -9.43
CA GLU A 127 -1.42 -3.83 -9.39
C GLU A 127 -1.85 -2.94 -8.22
N LEU A 128 -3.15 -2.86 -7.93
CA LEU A 128 -3.63 -2.12 -6.76
C LEU A 128 -3.08 -2.67 -5.45
N GLN A 129 -2.93 -3.99 -5.36
CA GLN A 129 -2.29 -4.63 -4.22
C GLN A 129 -0.81 -4.22 -4.10
N LYS A 130 -0.04 -4.23 -5.21
CA LYS A 130 1.36 -3.78 -5.21
C LYS A 130 1.49 -2.32 -4.79
N ILE A 131 0.65 -1.44 -5.34
CA ILE A 131 0.63 -0.01 -4.99
C ILE A 131 0.35 0.15 -3.49
N THR A 132 -0.62 -0.58 -2.95
CA THR A 132 -0.97 -0.52 -1.52
C THR A 132 0.19 -0.95 -0.63
N ILE A 133 0.82 -2.08 -0.94
CA ILE A 133 1.97 -2.59 -0.18
C ILE A 133 3.12 -1.58 -0.20
N LEU A 134 3.48 -1.07 -1.39
CA LEU A 134 4.57 -0.11 -1.52
C LEU A 134 4.29 1.19 -0.76
N SER A 135 3.09 1.75 -0.88
CA SER A 135 2.71 2.95 -0.13
C SER A 135 2.75 2.73 1.39
N LEU A 136 2.29 1.56 1.87
CA LEU A 136 2.34 1.23 3.29
C LEU A 136 3.77 1.06 3.80
N ILE A 137 4.66 0.41 3.04
CA ILE A 137 6.09 0.30 3.38
C ILE A 137 6.75 1.67 3.47
N LEU A 138 6.48 2.56 2.49
CA LEU A 138 7.02 3.92 2.52
C LEU A 138 6.53 4.70 3.75
N ASN A 139 5.28 4.52 4.15
CA ASN A 139 4.74 5.12 5.36
C ASN A 139 5.37 4.52 6.62
N GLU A 140 5.62 3.21 6.66
CA GLU A 140 6.24 2.54 7.81
C GLU A 140 7.69 3.00 8.02
N LEU A 141 8.43 3.27 6.94
CA LEU A 141 9.79 3.82 7.01
C LEU A 141 9.85 5.16 7.73
N ILE A 142 8.80 6.00 7.65
CA ILE A 142 8.70 7.25 8.43
C ILE A 142 8.74 6.96 9.94
N VAL A 143 8.05 5.91 10.39
CA VAL A 143 8.03 5.50 11.81
C VAL A 143 9.40 4.96 12.23
N ILE A 144 10.04 4.16 11.37
CA ILE A 144 11.39 3.64 11.61
C ILE A 144 12.39 4.79 11.77
N PHE A 145 12.31 5.82 10.94
CA PHE A 145 13.12 7.02 11.08
C PHE A 145 12.83 7.79 12.37
N GLY A 146 11.56 7.97 12.73
CA GLY A 146 11.18 8.57 14.01
C GLY A 146 11.71 7.80 15.22
N SER A 147 11.78 6.48 15.09
CA SER A 147 12.36 5.60 16.11
C SER A 147 13.86 5.81 16.23
N ALA A 148 14.57 5.89 15.09
CA ALA A 148 15.99 6.21 15.09
C ALA A 148 16.27 7.56 15.77
N ILE A 149 15.47 8.60 15.47
CA ILE A 149 15.57 9.90 16.14
C ILE A 149 15.32 9.77 17.65
N ALA A 150 14.26 9.05 18.05
CA ALA A 150 13.92 8.84 19.44
C ALA A 150 15.04 8.13 20.21
N PHE A 151 15.66 7.10 19.62
CA PHE A 151 16.80 6.40 20.20
C PHE A 151 18.05 7.29 20.30
N MET A 152 18.38 8.04 19.24
CA MET A 152 19.55 8.92 19.22
C MET A 152 19.49 10.05 20.26
N ASN A 153 18.28 10.46 20.62
CA ASN A 153 18.03 11.54 21.57
C ASN A 153 17.63 11.04 22.96
N GLU A 154 17.52 9.73 23.14
CA GLU A 154 17.01 9.10 24.36
C GLU A 154 15.66 9.70 24.79
N ASP A 155 14.85 10.10 23.80
CA ASP A 155 13.56 10.77 23.98
C ASP A 155 12.50 10.09 23.13
N VAL A 156 11.76 9.21 23.79
CA VAL A 156 10.68 8.45 23.19
C VAL A 156 9.57 9.35 22.64
N SER A 157 9.37 10.55 23.19
CA SER A 157 8.32 11.45 22.71
C SER A 157 8.53 11.87 21.26
N LYS A 158 9.78 11.87 20.78
CA LYS A 158 10.13 12.21 19.39
C LYS A 158 9.59 11.22 18.36
N ILE A 159 9.18 10.00 18.74
CA ILE A 159 8.56 9.06 17.79
C ILE A 159 7.14 9.48 17.38
N LEU A 160 6.41 10.16 18.26
CA LEU A 160 5.00 10.47 18.07
C LEU A 160 4.69 11.25 16.79
N PRO A 161 5.38 12.36 16.45
CA PRO A 161 5.07 13.09 15.22
C PRO A 161 5.23 12.22 13.97
N PHE A 162 6.25 11.36 13.92
CA PHE A 162 6.48 10.45 12.79
C PHE A 162 5.39 9.37 12.72
N GLY A 163 5.02 8.82 13.88
CA GLY A 163 3.93 7.88 14.00
C GLY A 163 2.60 8.45 13.52
N ILE A 164 2.25 9.66 13.96
CA ILE A 164 1.03 10.37 13.55
C ILE A 164 1.04 10.61 12.04
N VAL A 165 2.13 11.12 11.49
CA VAL A 165 2.26 11.35 10.03
C VAL A 165 2.07 10.05 9.26
N SER A 166 2.74 8.97 9.67
CA SER A 166 2.62 7.67 9.02
C SER A 166 1.20 7.10 9.09
N LEU A 167 0.52 7.23 10.24
CA LEU A 167 -0.88 6.83 10.39
C LEU A 167 -1.79 7.66 9.50
N VAL A 168 -1.66 8.99 9.52
CA VAL A 168 -2.47 9.88 8.68
C VAL A 168 -2.33 9.52 7.20
N LEU A 169 -1.10 9.30 6.71
CA LEU A 169 -0.88 8.84 5.34
C LEU A 169 -1.51 7.47 5.08
N SER A 170 -1.35 6.53 6.00
CA SER A 170 -1.86 5.17 5.83
C SER A 170 -3.39 5.14 5.79
N PHE A 171 -4.06 5.93 6.63
CA PHE A 171 -5.51 6.13 6.58
C PHE A 171 -5.97 6.87 5.32
N TRP A 172 -5.24 7.90 4.91
CA TRP A 172 -5.55 8.63 3.68
C TRP A 172 -5.43 7.74 2.43
N MET A 173 -4.46 6.83 2.41
CA MET A 173 -4.19 5.87 1.33
C MET A 173 -4.96 4.55 1.49
N PHE A 174 -6.04 4.52 2.28
CA PHE A 174 -6.85 3.32 2.49
C PHE A 174 -7.24 2.65 1.15
N PRO A 175 -7.11 1.31 1.02
CA PRO A 175 -7.37 0.61 -0.24
C PRO A 175 -8.85 0.65 -0.63
N ARG A 176 -9.20 1.57 -1.53
CA ARG A 176 -10.55 1.75 -2.08
C ARG A 176 -10.71 1.08 -3.45
N ALA A 177 -10.43 -0.23 -3.53
CA ALA A 177 -10.49 -0.99 -4.78
C ALA A 177 -11.81 -0.79 -5.56
N GLN A 178 -12.95 -0.82 -4.88
CA GLN A 178 -14.28 -0.62 -5.51
C GLN A 178 -14.41 0.75 -6.19
N SER A 179 -13.86 1.81 -5.60
CA SER A 179 -13.90 3.15 -6.21
C SER A 179 -13.07 3.22 -7.47
N ILE A 180 -11.91 2.55 -7.47
CA ILE A 180 -11.00 2.53 -8.62
C ILE A 180 -11.57 1.68 -9.74
N ILE A 181 -12.19 0.55 -9.40
CA ILE A 181 -12.89 -0.31 -10.35
C ILE A 181 -14.03 0.46 -11.05
N LYS A 182 -14.87 1.19 -10.31
CA LYS A 182 -15.92 2.03 -10.90
C LYS A 182 -15.35 3.11 -11.84
N ARG A 183 -14.23 3.72 -11.44
CA ARG A 183 -13.52 4.71 -12.27
C ARG A 183 -12.95 4.08 -13.54
N ALA A 184 -12.42 2.86 -13.45
CA ALA A 184 -11.96 2.08 -14.61
C ALA A 184 -13.10 1.79 -15.60
N GLU A 185 -14.28 1.40 -15.12
CA GLU A 185 -15.47 1.22 -15.97
C GLU A 185 -15.83 2.51 -16.71
N GLN A 186 -15.86 3.65 -16.00
CA GLN A 186 -16.20 4.95 -16.59
C GLN A 186 -15.22 5.37 -17.69
N LEU A 187 -13.92 5.23 -17.44
CA LEU A 187 -12.87 5.62 -18.40
C LEU A 187 -12.91 4.82 -19.70
N ILE A 188 -13.40 3.58 -19.66
CA ILE A 188 -13.57 2.76 -20.85
C ILE A 188 -14.82 3.18 -21.61
N SER A 189 -15.94 3.41 -20.92
CA SER A 189 -17.20 3.84 -21.54
C SER A 189 -17.14 5.20 -22.25
N THR A 190 -16.10 6.01 -22.01
CA THR A 190 -15.89 7.30 -22.70
C THR A 190 -15.04 7.19 -23.97
N ASN A 191 -14.43 6.03 -24.23
CA ASN A 191 -13.57 5.78 -25.38
C ASN A 191 -14.22 4.87 -26.45
N GLU A 192 -15.41 4.35 -26.18
CA GLU A 192 -16.31 3.71 -27.16
C GLU A 192 -17.28 4.74 -27.73
#